data_AF-A0A9D1SFQ4-F1
#
_entry.id   AF-A0A9D1SFQ4-F1
#
_cell.length_a   1.000
_cell.length_b   1.000
_cell.length_c   1.000
_cell.angle_alpha   90.00
_cell.angle_beta   90.00
_cell.angle_gamma   90.00
#
_symmetry.space_group_name_H-M   'P 1'
#
loop_
_entity.id
_entity.type
_entity.pdbx_description
1 polymer ?
#
loop_
_entity_poly.entity_id
_entity_poly.type
_entity_poly.pdbx_seq_one_letter_code
_entity_poly.pdbx_strand_id
1 'polypeptide(L)'
;MDIYIMSRDTAVGVYRSGNLEILNGDLIPLYLKNTGNVERWLETRAIDSHRANSRLLKKALRLSERDDISTVIAMNAATITDCYWVKPIGSELNYSDIRFDNDLFANLALTGSYDSFNKTASSKHTRTPELTNTGSFEKCWKLADGSWQIYKKADHNEMFSELFIYRLGHRLGFNMARYERGKGFIKTKDFTNNAAVSFEPAYSFMGDNEDYTDTLDAIRKLCPAAVGDYVKMLFLDTICANPDRHTFNFGILRSNKDGHIIGLAPNFDNNMALISRGYPNNISRTNDFLVKLFNELISYDTSLKQYIPEISENLIRQTIAEIGMRVRVNLITEFVMNGYRQIRELTL
;
A
#
# COMPACT_ATOMS: atom_id res chain seq x y z
N MET A 1 0.95 28.84 -4.54
CA MET A 1 -0.29 28.18 -4.12
C MET A 1 -0.50 28.51 -2.65
N ASP A 2 -1.64 29.08 -2.29
CA ASP A 2 -1.93 29.48 -0.91
C ASP A 2 -3.10 28.65 -0.37
N ILE A 3 -2.79 27.68 0.49
CA ILE A 3 -3.73 26.64 0.91
C ILE A 3 -3.64 26.38 2.42
N TYR A 4 -4.75 25.91 2.98
CA TYR A 4 -4.75 25.15 4.22
C TYR A 4 -4.50 23.68 3.93
N ILE A 5 -3.68 23.05 4.76
CA ILE A 5 -3.59 21.59 4.91
C ILE A 5 -4.52 21.21 6.04
N MET A 6 -5.40 20.26 5.77
CA MET A 6 -6.51 19.89 6.61
C MET A 6 -6.37 18.42 7.03
N SER A 7 -6.79 18.11 8.26
CA SER A 7 -7.10 16.76 8.73
C SER A 7 -8.55 16.76 9.17
N ARG A 8 -9.43 16.06 8.42
CA ARG A 8 -10.88 16.28 8.49
C ARG A 8 -11.18 17.79 8.40
N ASP A 9 -11.95 18.35 9.33
CA ASP A 9 -12.30 19.78 9.33
C ASP A 9 -11.34 20.65 10.14
N THR A 10 -10.23 20.08 10.64
CA THR A 10 -9.20 20.82 11.38
C THR A 10 -8.07 21.26 10.46
N ALA A 11 -7.77 22.56 10.45
CA ALA A 11 -6.56 23.07 9.80
C ALA A 11 -5.33 22.65 10.60
N VAL A 12 -4.40 21.93 9.97
CA VAL A 12 -3.19 21.40 10.61
C VAL A 12 -1.91 22.06 10.11
N GLY A 13 -1.99 22.76 8.97
CA GLY A 13 -0.92 23.60 8.46
C GLY A 13 -1.42 24.65 7.47
N VAL A 14 -0.61 25.68 7.25
CA VAL A 14 -0.82 26.72 6.23
C VAL A 14 0.37 26.73 5.30
N TYR A 15 0.14 26.57 4.00
CA TYR A 15 1.18 26.74 2.99
C TYR A 15 0.93 28.05 2.25
N ARG A 16 1.85 29.01 2.39
CA ARG A 16 1.75 30.33 1.75
C ARG A 16 3.12 30.76 1.26
N SER A 17 3.19 31.27 0.03
CA SER A 17 4.42 31.79 -0.55
C SER A 17 5.63 30.83 -0.42
N GLY A 18 5.40 29.54 -0.61
CA GLY A 18 6.45 28.51 -0.55
C GLY A 18 6.84 28.04 0.85
N ASN A 19 6.20 28.54 1.91
CA ASN A 19 6.52 28.20 3.29
C ASN A 19 5.36 27.47 3.98
N LEU A 20 5.68 26.39 4.68
CA LEU A 20 4.74 25.66 5.53
C LEU A 20 4.84 26.16 6.98
N GLU A 21 3.73 26.67 7.50
CA GLU A 21 3.50 26.86 8.93
C GLU A 21 2.70 25.68 9.47
N ILE A 22 3.24 24.98 10.47
CA ILE A 22 2.56 23.87 11.13
C ILE A 22 1.67 24.42 12.25
N LEU A 23 0.36 24.25 12.13
CA LEU A 23 -0.62 24.67 13.15
C LEU A 23 -0.86 23.60 14.20
N ASN A 24 -0.82 22.32 13.79
CA ASN A 24 -1.00 21.19 14.68
C ASN A 24 -0.03 20.07 14.30
N GLY A 25 1.07 19.96 15.05
CA GLY A 25 2.13 18.99 14.81
C GLY A 25 1.74 17.53 15.10
N ASP A 26 0.63 17.30 15.81
CA ASP A 26 0.13 15.96 16.07
C ASP A 26 -0.76 15.47 14.93
N LEU A 27 -1.54 16.35 14.29
CA LEU A 27 -2.46 15.95 13.21
C LEU A 27 -1.95 16.24 11.80
N ILE A 28 -0.79 16.87 11.63
CA ILE A 28 -0.19 17.06 10.31
C ILE A 28 0.34 15.72 9.74
N PRO A 29 0.29 15.51 8.40
CA PRO A 29 0.95 14.36 7.78
C PRO A 29 2.40 14.22 8.24
N LEU A 30 2.81 13.01 8.58
CA LEU A 30 4.14 12.69 9.10
C LEU A 30 5.24 13.11 8.12
N TYR A 31 5.01 12.92 6.82
CA TYR A 31 5.94 13.39 5.78
C TYR A 31 6.19 14.90 5.89
N LEU A 32 5.14 15.70 6.08
CA LEU A 32 5.25 17.16 6.22
C LEU A 32 5.86 17.55 7.55
N LYS A 33 5.55 16.82 8.63
CA LYS A 33 6.21 17.01 9.94
C LYS A 33 7.72 16.84 9.85
N ASN A 34 8.16 15.86 9.06
CA ASN A 34 9.58 15.50 8.94
C ASN A 34 10.34 16.35 7.93
N THR A 35 9.70 16.80 6.84
CA THR A 35 10.39 17.41 5.70
C THR A 35 9.98 18.84 5.39
N GLY A 36 8.78 19.26 5.80
CA GLY A 36 8.17 20.52 5.40
C GLY A 36 7.83 20.63 3.90
N ASN A 37 8.06 19.58 3.10
CA ASN A 37 7.97 19.66 1.64
C ASN A 37 6.54 19.38 1.14
N VAL A 38 5.76 20.46 0.99
CA VAL A 38 4.35 20.36 0.55
C VAL A 38 4.21 19.88 -0.89
N GLU A 39 5.08 20.33 -1.80
CA GLU A 39 5.00 19.97 -3.21
C GLU A 39 5.23 18.47 -3.41
N ARG A 40 6.29 17.92 -2.80
CA ARG A 40 6.56 16.48 -2.87
C ARG A 40 5.48 15.65 -2.20
N TRP A 41 4.92 16.11 -1.08
CA TRP A 41 3.79 15.42 -0.45
C TRP A 41 2.58 15.32 -1.39
N LEU A 42 2.26 16.40 -2.10
CA LEU A 42 1.19 16.41 -3.11
C LEU A 42 1.48 15.46 -4.26
N GLU A 43 2.71 15.49 -4.81
CA GLU A 43 3.13 14.57 -5.89
C GLU A 43 2.95 13.10 -5.51
N THR A 44 3.34 12.72 -4.29
CA THR A 44 3.26 11.31 -3.85
C THR A 44 1.83 10.77 -3.75
N ARG A 45 0.82 11.63 -3.83
CA ARG A 45 -0.62 11.27 -3.80
C ARG A 45 -1.22 11.11 -5.19
N ALA A 46 -0.49 11.46 -6.26
CA ALA A 46 -1.01 11.39 -7.62
C ALA A 46 -1.08 9.95 -8.15
N ILE A 47 -2.07 9.68 -8.99
CA ILE A 47 -2.09 8.46 -9.81
C ILE A 47 -0.83 8.39 -10.68
N ASP A 48 -0.23 7.20 -10.75
CA ASP A 48 0.93 6.96 -11.60
C ASP A 48 0.59 7.24 -13.10
N SER A 49 1.30 8.20 -13.68
CA SER A 49 1.15 8.62 -15.08
C SER A 49 1.64 7.57 -16.09
N HIS A 50 2.45 6.61 -15.64
CA HIS A 50 2.94 5.50 -16.47
C HIS A 50 1.85 4.45 -16.73
N ARG A 51 0.83 4.34 -15.87
CA ARG A 51 -0.34 3.49 -16.11
C ARG A 51 -1.04 3.87 -17.42
N ALA A 52 -1.33 2.88 -18.25
CA ALA A 52 -1.96 3.13 -19.54
C ALA A 52 -3.37 3.73 -19.36
N ASN A 53 -4.12 3.23 -18.39
CA ASN A 53 -5.48 3.68 -18.14
C ASN A 53 -5.55 5.04 -17.43
N SER A 54 -4.51 5.45 -16.70
CA SER A 54 -4.48 6.78 -16.06
C SER A 54 -4.48 7.89 -17.11
N ARG A 55 -3.72 7.70 -18.20
CA ARG A 55 -3.72 8.63 -19.35
C ARG A 55 -5.09 8.72 -20.03
N LEU A 56 -5.78 7.59 -20.18
CA LEU A 56 -7.14 7.55 -20.71
C LEU A 56 -8.13 8.28 -19.79
N LEU A 57 -8.02 8.05 -18.49
CA LEU A 57 -8.86 8.71 -17.48
C LEU A 57 -8.66 10.23 -17.49
N LYS A 58 -7.41 10.71 -17.41
CA LYS A 58 -7.08 12.15 -17.48
C LYS A 58 -7.61 12.78 -18.78
N LYS A 59 -7.54 12.05 -19.90
CA LYS A 59 -8.10 12.51 -21.20
C LYS A 59 -9.63 12.58 -21.19
N ALA A 60 -10.30 11.55 -20.68
CA ALA A 60 -11.76 11.49 -20.63
C ALA A 60 -12.36 12.58 -19.72
N LEU A 61 -11.69 12.88 -18.60
CA LEU A 61 -12.09 13.94 -17.66
C LEU A 61 -11.77 15.36 -18.14
N ARG A 62 -11.09 15.51 -19.28
CA ARG A 62 -10.72 16.82 -19.88
C ARG A 62 -9.95 17.73 -18.91
N LEU A 63 -9.07 17.15 -18.08
CA LEU A 63 -8.22 17.94 -17.20
C LEU A 63 -7.33 18.89 -18.04
N SER A 64 -7.37 20.18 -17.69
CA SER A 64 -6.61 21.25 -18.34
C SER A 64 -5.11 21.10 -18.11
N GLU A 65 -4.75 20.80 -16.87
CA GLU A 65 -3.38 20.52 -16.42
C GLU A 65 -3.30 19.06 -15.97
N ARG A 66 -2.19 18.40 -16.30
CA ARG A 66 -2.05 16.94 -16.15
C ARG A 66 -0.79 16.52 -15.40
N ASP A 67 0.00 17.49 -14.93
CA ASP A 67 1.04 17.23 -13.95
C ASP A 67 0.41 16.73 -12.64
N ASP A 68 1.24 16.13 -11.80
CA ASP A 68 0.80 15.40 -10.63
C ASP A 68 0.18 16.32 -9.57
N ILE A 69 0.78 17.49 -9.32
CA ILE A 69 0.29 18.45 -8.36
C ILE A 69 -1.09 18.97 -8.79
N SER A 70 -1.24 19.44 -10.02
CA SER A 70 -2.52 19.96 -10.51
C SER A 70 -3.61 18.88 -10.51
N THR A 71 -3.24 17.63 -10.83
CA THR A 71 -4.14 16.47 -10.78
C THR A 71 -4.68 16.25 -9.36
N VAL A 72 -3.81 16.23 -8.35
CA VAL A 72 -4.24 15.99 -6.96
C VAL A 72 -5.01 17.18 -6.40
N ILE A 73 -4.60 18.42 -6.71
CA ILE A 73 -5.29 19.64 -6.26
C ILE A 73 -6.72 19.71 -6.79
N ALA A 74 -6.96 19.26 -8.03
CA ALA A 74 -8.32 19.15 -8.57
C ALA A 74 -9.23 18.23 -7.75
N MET A 75 -8.64 17.29 -7.00
CA MET A 75 -9.31 16.39 -6.05
C MET A 75 -9.17 16.84 -4.59
N ASN A 76 -8.67 18.06 -4.32
CA ASN A 76 -8.31 18.56 -2.99
C ASN A 76 -7.25 17.72 -2.27
N ALA A 77 -6.41 17.00 -3.02
CA ALA A 77 -5.47 16.01 -2.51
C ALA A 77 -6.12 14.92 -1.63
N ALA A 78 -7.43 14.72 -1.71
CA ALA A 78 -8.13 13.71 -0.92
C ALA A 78 -7.82 12.30 -1.45
N THR A 79 -7.69 11.33 -0.55
CA THR A 79 -7.53 9.91 -0.86
C THR A 79 -8.62 9.10 -0.16
N ILE A 80 -8.66 7.78 -0.41
CA ILE A 80 -9.54 6.85 0.32
C ILE A 80 -8.94 6.46 1.67
N THR A 81 -7.61 6.42 1.77
CA THR A 81 -6.87 5.77 2.86
C THR A 81 -6.44 6.72 3.97
N ASP A 82 -6.76 8.01 3.89
CA ASP A 82 -6.50 8.97 4.95
C ASP A 82 -7.53 10.10 4.94
N CYS A 83 -7.49 10.96 5.97
CA CYS A 83 -8.37 12.13 6.06
C CYS A 83 -7.66 13.45 5.80
N TYR A 84 -6.49 13.42 5.17
CA TYR A 84 -5.74 14.61 4.80
C TYR A 84 -6.21 15.16 3.45
N TRP A 85 -6.32 16.48 3.38
CA TRP A 85 -6.73 17.17 2.16
C TRP A 85 -6.31 18.63 2.22
N VAL A 86 -6.52 19.37 1.12
CA VAL A 86 -6.16 20.79 1.03
C VAL A 86 -7.30 21.63 0.50
N LYS A 87 -7.37 22.88 0.95
CA LYS A 87 -8.31 23.87 0.42
C LYS A 87 -7.68 25.25 0.28
N PRO A 88 -8.13 26.09 -0.66
CA PRO A 88 -7.70 27.49 -0.72
C PRO A 88 -7.98 28.21 0.60
N ILE A 89 -7.10 29.15 0.97
CA ILE A 89 -7.33 30.01 2.13
C ILE A 89 -8.62 30.82 1.93
N GLY A 90 -9.50 30.81 2.93
CA GLY A 90 -10.83 31.45 2.86
C GLY A 90 -11.93 30.59 2.23
N SER A 91 -11.64 29.33 1.88
CA SER A 91 -12.66 28.38 1.41
C SER A 91 -13.49 27.81 2.56
N GLU A 92 -14.81 27.83 2.39
CA GLU A 92 -15.80 27.25 3.31
C GLU A 92 -15.99 25.73 3.14
N LEU A 93 -15.19 25.08 2.28
CA LEU A 93 -15.26 23.62 2.10
C LEU A 93 -14.97 22.89 3.41
N ASN A 94 -15.70 21.79 3.61
CA ASN A 94 -15.51 20.82 4.68
C ASN A 94 -15.15 19.44 4.09
N TYR A 95 -14.69 18.53 4.94
CA TYR A 95 -14.28 17.19 4.55
C TYR A 95 -15.44 16.39 3.91
N SER A 96 -16.66 16.60 4.40
CA SER A 96 -17.88 15.99 3.83
C SER A 96 -18.11 16.36 2.37
N ASP A 97 -17.64 17.53 1.93
CA ASP A 97 -17.86 18.02 0.56
C ASP A 97 -16.88 17.41 -0.43
N ILE A 98 -15.73 16.92 0.06
CA ILE A 98 -14.63 16.45 -0.79
C ILE A 98 -14.42 14.94 -0.72
N ARG A 99 -14.90 14.28 0.34
CA ARG A 99 -14.75 12.83 0.52
C ARG A 99 -15.48 12.09 -0.59
N PHE A 100 -14.83 11.10 -1.18
CA PHE A 100 -15.41 10.31 -2.25
C PHE A 100 -16.56 9.43 -1.74
N ASP A 101 -17.64 9.38 -2.52
CA ASP A 101 -18.89 8.67 -2.23
C ASP A 101 -19.37 7.79 -3.40
N ASN A 102 -18.61 7.72 -4.50
CA ASN A 102 -18.97 6.98 -5.70
C ASN A 102 -17.73 6.51 -6.49
N ASP A 103 -17.91 5.44 -7.26
CA ASP A 103 -16.87 4.78 -8.06
C ASP A 103 -17.10 4.91 -9.58
N LEU A 104 -17.69 6.03 -10.01
CA LEU A 104 -18.21 6.22 -11.39
C LEU A 104 -17.20 5.89 -12.50
N PHE A 105 -15.90 6.11 -12.27
CA PHE A 105 -14.84 5.93 -13.27
C PHE A 105 -13.94 4.72 -13.01
N ALA A 106 -14.28 3.89 -12.02
CA ALA A 106 -13.49 2.73 -11.62
C ALA A 106 -13.24 1.74 -12.78
N ASN A 107 -14.24 1.51 -13.63
CA ASN A 107 -14.09 0.60 -14.77
C ASN A 107 -13.11 1.13 -15.83
N LEU A 108 -13.07 2.45 -16.06
CA LEU A 108 -12.08 3.05 -16.97
C LEU A 108 -10.67 2.89 -16.40
N ALA A 109 -10.49 3.21 -15.11
CA ALA A 109 -9.20 3.07 -14.42
C ALA A 109 -8.68 1.61 -14.40
N LEU A 110 -9.58 0.62 -14.26
CA LEU A 110 -9.21 -0.79 -14.23
C LEU A 110 -8.96 -1.41 -15.61
N THR A 111 -9.82 -1.11 -16.59
CA THR A 111 -9.87 -1.88 -17.85
C THR A 111 -9.46 -1.11 -19.09
N GLY A 112 -9.53 0.23 -19.08
CA GLY A 112 -9.22 1.05 -20.25
C GLY A 112 -10.17 0.89 -21.44
N SER A 113 -11.32 0.21 -21.29
CA SER A 113 -12.23 -0.09 -22.41
C SER A 113 -12.79 1.17 -23.08
N TYR A 114 -13.01 1.11 -24.40
CA TYR A 114 -13.58 2.22 -25.18
C TYR A 114 -14.96 2.67 -24.68
N ASP A 115 -15.82 1.72 -24.29
CA ASP A 115 -17.15 2.03 -23.75
C ASP A 115 -17.04 2.79 -22.42
N SER A 116 -16.16 2.35 -21.52
CA SER A 116 -15.90 3.07 -20.26
C SER A 116 -15.30 4.46 -20.49
N PHE A 117 -14.47 4.61 -21.54
CA PHE A 117 -13.92 5.90 -21.94
C PHE A 117 -15.02 6.86 -22.38
N ASN A 118 -15.90 6.45 -23.30
CA ASN A 118 -17.00 7.30 -23.78
C ASN A 118 -18.01 7.64 -22.68
N LYS A 119 -18.31 6.67 -21.79
CA LYS A 119 -19.14 6.91 -20.60
C LYS A 119 -18.53 7.98 -19.69
N THR A 120 -17.22 7.89 -19.44
CA THR A 120 -16.50 8.89 -18.62
C THR A 120 -16.48 10.25 -19.31
N ALA A 121 -16.18 10.30 -20.61
CA ALA A 121 -16.08 11.54 -21.38
C ALA A 121 -17.41 12.30 -21.55
N SER A 122 -18.53 11.59 -21.36
CA SER A 122 -19.89 12.15 -21.38
C SER A 122 -20.45 12.47 -19.98
N SER A 123 -19.69 12.17 -18.92
CA SER A 123 -20.09 12.43 -17.54
C SER A 123 -20.05 13.93 -17.22
N LYS A 124 -21.01 14.39 -16.42
CA LYS A 124 -20.97 15.73 -15.80
C LYS A 124 -20.15 15.75 -14.50
N HIS A 125 -19.90 14.59 -13.90
CA HIS A 125 -19.05 14.45 -12.72
C HIS A 125 -17.59 14.39 -13.14
N THR A 126 -16.71 14.97 -12.33
CA THR A 126 -15.25 14.97 -12.55
C THR A 126 -14.47 14.45 -11.36
N ARG A 127 -15.03 14.52 -10.15
CA ARG A 127 -14.39 14.02 -8.93
C ARG A 127 -14.31 12.50 -8.92
N THR A 128 -13.15 11.96 -8.55
CA THR A 128 -12.92 10.52 -8.48
C THR A 128 -11.73 10.17 -7.61
N PRO A 129 -11.80 9.07 -6.83
CA PRO A 129 -10.64 8.58 -6.07
C PRO A 129 -9.52 8.05 -6.99
N GLU A 130 -9.81 7.80 -8.27
CA GLU A 130 -8.83 7.20 -9.17
C GLU A 130 -7.66 8.13 -9.49
N LEU A 131 -7.84 9.45 -9.43
CA LEU A 131 -6.74 10.39 -9.68
C LEU A 131 -5.77 10.50 -8.50
N THR A 132 -6.14 9.94 -7.34
CA THR A 132 -5.29 9.84 -6.14
C THR A 132 -5.05 8.39 -5.71
N ASN A 133 -5.25 7.45 -6.63
CA ASN A 133 -4.99 6.01 -6.45
C ASN A 133 -3.58 5.67 -6.96
N THR A 134 -2.61 5.77 -6.06
CA THR A 134 -1.16 5.65 -6.32
C THR A 134 -0.74 4.23 -6.73
N GLY A 135 0.48 4.04 -7.23
CA GLY A 135 1.06 2.75 -7.60
C GLY A 135 0.85 2.34 -9.06
N SER A 136 1.68 1.43 -9.55
CA SER A 136 1.92 1.26 -11.01
C SER A 136 1.09 0.20 -11.73
N PHE A 137 0.39 -0.67 -11.01
CA PHE A 137 -0.50 -1.67 -11.61
C PHE A 137 -1.87 -1.09 -11.92
N GLU A 138 -2.54 -1.62 -12.95
CA GLU A 138 -3.90 -1.22 -13.25
C GLU A 138 -4.86 -1.68 -12.15
N LYS A 139 -5.47 -0.71 -11.48
CA LYS A 139 -6.37 -0.90 -10.35
C LYS A 139 -7.42 0.20 -10.26
N CYS A 140 -8.47 -0.05 -9.50
CA CYS A 140 -9.48 0.95 -9.16
C CYS A 140 -10.05 0.75 -7.77
N TRP A 141 -10.68 1.80 -7.24
CA TRP A 141 -11.53 1.75 -6.06
C TRP A 141 -12.97 1.47 -6.48
N LYS A 142 -13.60 0.50 -5.82
CA LYS A 142 -15.04 0.24 -5.94
C LYS A 142 -15.72 0.40 -4.59
N LEU A 143 -16.90 1.00 -4.61
CA LEU A 143 -17.72 1.19 -3.42
C LEU A 143 -18.82 0.12 -3.42
N ALA A 144 -18.75 -0.83 -2.50
CA ALA A 144 -19.73 -1.90 -2.35
C ALA A 144 -20.21 -1.94 -0.90
N ASP A 145 -21.53 -1.90 -0.69
CA ASP A 145 -22.16 -1.96 0.64
C ASP A 145 -21.57 -0.95 1.64
N GLY A 146 -21.31 0.29 1.17
CA GLY A 146 -20.74 1.36 1.98
C GLY A 146 -19.25 1.20 2.35
N SER A 147 -18.57 0.21 1.77
CA SER A 147 -17.14 -0.08 2.00
C SER A 147 -16.32 0.01 0.72
N TRP A 148 -15.18 0.67 0.80
CA TRP A 148 -14.24 0.75 -0.32
C TRP A 148 -13.44 -0.55 -0.48
N GLN A 149 -13.22 -0.93 -1.73
CA GLN A 149 -12.40 -2.08 -2.12
C GLN A 149 -11.47 -1.70 -3.28
N ILE A 150 -10.21 -2.09 -3.21
CA ILE A 150 -9.32 -2.04 -4.37
C ILE A 150 -9.56 -3.27 -5.22
N TYR A 151 -9.73 -3.06 -6.53
CA TYR A 151 -9.69 -4.10 -7.54
C TYR A 151 -8.40 -3.90 -8.33
N LYS A 152 -7.51 -4.89 -8.35
CA LYS A 152 -6.23 -4.86 -9.06
C LYS A 152 -6.25 -5.91 -10.16
N LYS A 153 -5.92 -5.52 -11.38
CA LYS A 153 -5.74 -6.47 -12.48
C LYS A 153 -4.58 -7.40 -12.13
N ALA A 154 -4.80 -8.70 -12.29
CA ALA A 154 -3.80 -9.70 -11.96
C ALA A 154 -3.94 -10.87 -12.93
N ASP A 155 -2.82 -11.35 -13.44
CA ASP A 155 -2.79 -12.63 -14.16
C ASP A 155 -2.91 -13.82 -13.18
N HIS A 156 -2.85 -15.04 -13.71
CA HIS A 156 -2.97 -16.26 -12.89
C HIS A 156 -1.88 -16.36 -11.81
N ASN A 157 -0.65 -16.00 -12.13
CA ASN A 157 0.49 -16.15 -11.23
C ASN A 157 0.52 -15.03 -10.19
N GLU A 158 0.32 -13.78 -10.60
CA GLU A 158 0.21 -12.61 -9.71
C GLU A 158 -0.93 -12.82 -8.69
N MET A 159 -2.09 -13.29 -9.17
CA MET A 159 -3.25 -13.58 -8.33
C MET A 159 -2.96 -14.72 -7.34
N PHE A 160 -2.28 -15.78 -7.78
CA PHE A 160 -1.92 -16.88 -6.89
C PHE A 160 -0.94 -16.42 -5.80
N SER A 161 0.12 -15.69 -6.17
CA SER A 161 1.13 -15.20 -5.21
C SER A 161 0.51 -14.34 -4.11
N GLU A 162 -0.31 -13.36 -4.49
CA GLU A 162 -0.97 -12.48 -3.52
C GLU A 162 -1.93 -13.26 -2.59
N LEU A 163 -2.76 -14.16 -3.15
CA LEU A 163 -3.66 -15.00 -2.35
C LEU A 163 -2.88 -15.95 -1.43
N PHE A 164 -1.78 -16.53 -1.90
CA PHE A 164 -0.96 -17.44 -1.13
C PHE A 164 -0.33 -16.76 0.08
N ILE A 165 0.28 -15.59 -0.13
CA ILE A 165 0.94 -14.85 0.95
C ILE A 165 -0.08 -14.34 1.96
N TYR A 166 -1.22 -13.83 1.50
CA TYR A 166 -2.34 -13.48 2.37
C TYR A 166 -2.80 -14.66 3.22
N ARG A 167 -3.09 -15.82 2.62
CA ARG A 167 -3.60 -17.00 3.33
C ARG A 167 -2.55 -17.57 4.29
N LEU A 168 -1.28 -17.62 3.88
CA LEU A 168 -0.19 -18.07 4.73
C LEU A 168 -0.03 -17.16 5.94
N GLY A 169 0.10 -15.84 5.73
CA GLY A 169 0.19 -14.87 6.82
C GLY A 169 -1.01 -14.92 7.76
N HIS A 170 -2.23 -15.02 7.23
CA HIS A 170 -3.43 -15.16 8.05
C HIS A 170 -3.43 -16.42 8.92
N ARG A 171 -2.99 -17.57 8.37
CA ARG A 171 -2.84 -18.82 9.13
C ARG A 171 -1.77 -18.75 10.22
N LEU A 172 -0.75 -17.92 10.01
CA LEU A 172 0.31 -17.64 10.99
C LEU A 172 -0.10 -16.57 12.02
N GLY A 173 -1.33 -16.04 11.94
CA GLY A 173 -1.81 -15.00 12.86
C GLY A 173 -1.19 -13.63 12.61
N PHE A 174 -0.70 -13.37 11.39
CA PHE A 174 -0.10 -12.09 11.03
C PHE A 174 -1.18 -11.07 10.68
N ASN A 175 -0.85 -9.79 10.89
CA ASN A 175 -1.69 -8.67 10.49
C ASN A 175 -1.66 -8.51 8.96
N MET A 176 -2.69 -9.00 8.26
CA MET A 176 -2.76 -9.04 6.79
C MET A 176 -3.98 -8.29 6.25
N ALA A 177 -3.81 -7.55 5.17
CA ALA A 177 -4.93 -7.09 4.36
C ALA A 177 -5.65 -8.31 3.75
N ARG A 178 -6.99 -8.24 3.62
CA ARG A 178 -7.81 -9.39 3.22
C ARG A 178 -8.01 -9.43 1.72
N TYR A 179 -7.47 -10.45 1.07
CA TYR A 179 -7.58 -10.62 -0.37
C TYR A 179 -8.63 -11.65 -0.80
N GLU A 180 -9.35 -11.32 -1.87
CA GLU A 180 -10.38 -12.16 -2.47
C GLU A 180 -10.15 -12.32 -3.97
N ARG A 181 -10.37 -13.54 -4.45
CA ARG A 181 -10.24 -13.88 -5.87
C ARG A 181 -11.39 -13.28 -6.67
N GLY A 182 -11.07 -12.65 -7.80
CA GLY A 182 -12.02 -12.20 -8.81
C GLY A 182 -11.74 -12.77 -10.20
N LYS A 183 -12.54 -12.38 -11.19
CA LYS A 183 -12.39 -12.82 -12.59
C LYS A 183 -11.42 -11.90 -13.33
N GLY A 184 -10.14 -12.26 -13.36
CA GLY A 184 -9.08 -11.45 -13.99
C GLY A 184 -8.63 -10.24 -13.15
N PHE A 185 -9.05 -10.20 -11.88
CA PHE A 185 -8.65 -9.22 -10.89
C PHE A 185 -8.62 -9.88 -9.52
N ILE A 186 -7.85 -9.30 -8.61
CA ILE A 186 -7.86 -9.60 -7.19
C ILE A 186 -8.41 -8.39 -6.43
N LYS A 187 -9.06 -8.63 -5.30
CA LYS A 187 -9.71 -7.57 -4.52
C LYS A 187 -9.18 -7.54 -3.11
N THR A 188 -9.10 -6.36 -2.51
CA THR A 188 -8.85 -6.18 -1.07
C THR A 188 -9.71 -5.05 -0.51
N LYS A 189 -10.15 -5.18 0.74
CA LYS A 189 -10.92 -4.13 1.42
C LYS A 189 -9.98 -2.99 1.85
N ASP A 190 -10.50 -1.77 1.85
CA ASP A 190 -9.87 -0.65 2.55
C ASP A 190 -9.71 -0.98 4.04
N PHE A 191 -8.47 -1.14 4.49
CA PHE A 191 -8.16 -1.44 5.88
C PHE A 191 -8.25 -0.20 6.80
N THR A 192 -8.38 1.00 6.23
CA THR A 192 -8.57 2.25 6.99
C THR A 192 -10.03 2.49 7.38
N ASN A 193 -10.92 1.62 6.90
CA ASN A 193 -12.35 1.65 7.13
C ASN A 193 -12.92 3.05 6.87
N ASN A 194 -12.94 3.45 5.60
CA ASN A 194 -13.53 4.72 5.19
C ASN A 194 -12.81 5.94 5.83
N ALA A 195 -11.48 5.90 5.89
CA ALA A 195 -10.65 6.90 6.58
C ALA A 195 -11.05 7.11 8.06
N ALA A 196 -11.48 6.06 8.77
CA ALA A 196 -11.64 6.10 10.22
C ALA A 196 -10.28 6.33 10.91
N VAL A 197 -9.22 5.75 10.34
CA VAL A 197 -7.81 6.01 10.64
C VAL A 197 -7.10 6.51 9.37
N SER A 198 -5.91 7.08 9.50
CA SER A 198 -5.09 7.47 8.35
C SER A 198 -3.93 6.51 8.15
N PHE A 199 -3.76 6.02 6.92
CA PHE A 199 -2.57 5.29 6.50
C PHE A 199 -1.48 6.28 6.08
N GLU A 200 -0.29 6.11 6.64
CA GLU A 200 0.90 6.85 6.21
C GLU A 200 1.98 5.86 5.74
N PRO A 201 2.42 5.93 4.46
CA PRO A 201 3.44 5.02 3.94
C PRO A 201 4.76 5.24 4.67
N ALA A 202 5.61 4.22 4.72
CA ALA A 202 6.95 4.32 5.31
C ALA A 202 7.80 5.41 4.67
N TYR A 203 7.54 5.76 3.40
CA TYR A 203 8.11 6.92 2.71
C TYR A 203 8.02 8.21 3.53
N SER A 204 6.98 8.34 4.37
CA SER A 204 6.76 9.49 5.24
C SER A 204 7.83 9.69 6.31
N PHE A 205 8.55 8.63 6.69
CA PHE A 205 9.61 8.69 7.71
C PHE A 205 10.94 8.08 7.27
N MET A 206 10.98 7.33 6.17
CA MET A 206 12.21 6.76 5.59
C MET A 206 12.62 7.41 4.27
N GLY A 207 11.72 8.11 3.57
CA GLY A 207 11.95 8.47 2.18
C GLY A 207 12.17 7.22 1.32
N ASP A 208 13.21 7.24 0.48
CA ASP A 208 13.60 6.11 -0.38
C ASP A 208 14.52 5.08 0.32
N ASN A 209 14.80 5.23 1.63
CA ASN A 209 15.64 4.27 2.35
C ASN A 209 14.84 2.98 2.67
N GLU A 210 15.25 1.88 2.05
CA GLU A 210 14.65 0.55 2.20
C GLU A 210 15.48 -0.40 3.07
N ASP A 211 16.55 0.10 3.71
CA ASP A 211 17.40 -0.73 4.58
C ASP A 211 16.59 -1.28 5.76
N TYR A 212 16.73 -2.59 6.00
CA TYR A 212 15.94 -3.29 7.00
C TYR A 212 16.25 -2.82 8.43
N THR A 213 17.50 -2.53 8.71
CA THR A 213 18.00 -2.14 10.03
C THR A 213 17.63 -0.69 10.35
N ASP A 214 17.84 0.21 9.39
CA ASP A 214 17.46 1.62 9.54
C ASP A 214 15.94 1.75 9.74
N THR A 215 15.16 1.01 8.95
CA THR A 215 13.69 0.98 9.07
C THR A 215 13.25 0.40 10.41
N LEU A 216 13.89 -0.68 10.88
CA LEU A 216 13.61 -1.25 12.20
C LEU A 216 13.85 -0.23 13.31
N ASP A 217 14.96 0.49 13.28
CA ASP A 217 15.29 1.49 14.30
C ASP A 217 14.38 2.72 14.23
N ALA A 218 13.94 3.11 13.04
CA ALA A 218 12.89 4.11 12.88
C ALA A 218 11.58 3.62 13.51
N ILE A 219 11.11 2.41 13.17
CA ILE A 219 9.88 1.83 13.71
C ILE A 219 9.96 1.71 15.25
N ARG A 220 11.10 1.31 15.82
CA ARG A 220 11.30 1.27 17.27
C ARG A 220 11.09 2.62 17.94
N LYS A 221 11.60 3.69 17.32
CA LYS A 221 11.47 5.05 17.86
C LYS A 221 10.04 5.57 17.70
N LEU A 222 9.39 5.30 16.56
CA LEU A 222 8.05 5.81 16.25
C LEU A 222 6.93 5.00 16.94
N CYS A 223 7.00 3.68 16.88
CA CYS A 223 5.97 2.76 17.37
C CYS A 223 6.58 1.39 17.75
N PRO A 224 7.13 1.23 18.98
CA PRO A 224 7.74 -0.02 19.41
C PRO A 224 6.85 -1.25 19.25
N ALA A 225 5.52 -1.10 19.40
CA ALA A 225 4.55 -2.18 19.23
C ALA A 225 4.48 -2.72 17.79
N ALA A 226 4.90 -1.95 16.79
CA ALA A 226 4.90 -2.33 15.37
C ALA A 226 6.12 -3.18 14.96
N VAL A 227 7.15 -3.30 15.82
CA VAL A 227 8.38 -4.05 15.51
C VAL A 227 8.07 -5.50 15.13
N GLY A 228 7.20 -6.17 15.88
CA GLY A 228 6.85 -7.56 15.61
C GLY A 228 6.17 -7.74 14.25
N ASP A 229 5.27 -6.83 13.88
CA ASP A 229 4.59 -6.90 12.58
C ASP A 229 5.53 -6.59 11.41
N TYR A 230 6.51 -5.70 11.60
CA TYR A 230 7.54 -5.44 10.59
C TYR A 230 8.42 -6.67 10.33
N VAL A 231 8.89 -7.35 11.37
CA VAL A 231 9.69 -8.58 11.22
C VAL A 231 8.87 -9.70 10.57
N LYS A 232 7.59 -9.85 10.94
CA LYS A 232 6.68 -10.85 10.34
C LYS A 232 6.42 -10.58 8.86
N MET A 233 6.30 -9.30 8.47
CA MET A 233 6.18 -8.89 7.06
C MET A 233 7.44 -9.28 6.28
N LEU A 234 8.62 -8.91 6.78
CA LEU A 234 9.89 -9.28 6.15
C LEU A 234 10.10 -10.80 6.10
N PHE A 235 9.66 -11.53 7.11
CA PHE A 235 9.69 -12.99 7.09
C PHE A 235 8.91 -13.57 5.90
N LEU A 236 7.69 -13.06 5.65
CA LEU A 236 6.92 -13.45 4.46
C LEU A 236 7.62 -13.04 3.17
N ASP A 237 8.15 -11.83 3.09
CA ASP A 237 8.90 -11.36 1.93
C ASP A 237 10.10 -12.26 1.64
N THR A 238 10.81 -12.74 2.67
CA THR A 238 11.96 -13.62 2.52
C THR A 238 11.58 -15.03 2.07
N ILE A 239 10.61 -15.69 2.73
CA ILE A 239 10.28 -17.09 2.38
C ILE A 239 9.46 -17.20 1.09
N CYS A 240 8.72 -16.15 0.74
CA CYS A 240 7.96 -16.07 -0.51
C CYS A 240 8.68 -15.29 -1.61
N ALA A 241 9.90 -14.83 -1.36
CA ALA A 241 10.74 -14.12 -2.33
C ALA A 241 10.03 -12.90 -2.96
N ASN A 242 9.60 -11.96 -2.13
CA ASN A 242 9.05 -10.68 -2.57
C ASN A 242 10.17 -9.65 -2.75
N PRO A 243 10.54 -9.28 -3.99
CA PRO A 243 11.61 -8.32 -4.23
C PRO A 243 11.14 -6.85 -4.15
N ASP A 244 9.83 -6.60 -4.03
CA ASP A 244 9.22 -5.29 -4.27
C ASP A 244 8.67 -4.64 -2.99
N ARG A 245 9.28 -4.94 -1.83
CA ARG A 245 8.93 -4.28 -0.57
C ARG A 245 9.62 -2.92 -0.47
N HIS A 246 9.08 -1.94 -1.18
CA HIS A 246 9.52 -0.55 -1.11
C HIS A 246 8.72 0.26 -0.09
N THR A 247 9.15 1.50 0.23
CA THR A 247 8.59 2.32 1.32
C THR A 247 7.16 2.83 1.11
N PHE A 248 6.53 2.56 -0.04
CA PHE A 248 5.09 2.78 -0.25
C PHE A 248 4.24 1.50 -0.05
N ASN A 249 4.86 0.32 0.02
CA ASN A 249 4.19 -0.98 0.19
C ASN A 249 4.09 -1.41 1.66
N PHE A 250 4.42 -0.52 2.61
CA PHE A 250 4.14 -0.69 4.03
C PHE A 250 4.09 0.68 4.70
N GLY A 251 3.66 0.73 5.95
CA GLY A 251 3.53 1.98 6.68
C GLY A 251 2.77 1.80 7.98
N ILE A 252 2.31 2.91 8.54
CA ILE A 252 1.65 2.96 9.84
C ILE A 252 0.20 3.39 9.72
N LEU A 253 -0.61 3.01 10.69
CA LEU A 253 -1.94 3.56 10.90
C LEU A 253 -1.89 4.61 12.02
N ARG A 254 -2.53 5.74 11.80
CA ARG A 254 -2.63 6.84 12.78
C ARG A 254 -4.08 7.17 13.11
N SER A 255 -4.31 7.50 14.37
CA SER A 255 -5.58 8.02 14.85
C SER A 255 -5.81 9.42 14.30
N ASN A 256 -6.99 9.64 13.71
CA ASN A 256 -7.40 10.94 13.20
C ASN A 256 -7.84 11.92 14.30
N LYS A 257 -7.95 11.46 15.55
CA LYS A 257 -8.41 12.26 16.68
C LYS A 257 -7.26 13.03 17.34
N ASP A 258 -6.14 12.35 17.52
CA ASP A 258 -5.00 12.81 18.33
C ASP A 258 -3.64 12.55 17.66
N GLY A 259 -3.63 11.94 16.46
CA GLY A 259 -2.39 11.71 15.71
C GLY A 259 -1.54 10.56 16.24
N HIS A 260 -1.98 9.84 17.27
CA HIS A 260 -1.19 8.74 17.82
C HIS A 260 -1.04 7.61 16.80
N ILE A 261 0.13 6.98 16.77
CA ILE A 261 0.41 5.82 15.91
C ILE A 261 -0.19 4.56 16.55
N ILE A 262 -1.08 3.90 15.82
CA ILE A 262 -1.81 2.71 16.26
C ILE A 262 -0.94 1.46 16.14
N GLY A 263 -0.18 1.36 15.06
CA GLY A 263 0.67 0.22 14.74
C GLY A 263 1.03 0.19 13.26
N LEU A 264 1.64 -0.92 12.83
CA LEU A 264 1.88 -1.17 11.42
C LEU A 264 0.54 -1.40 10.70
N ALA A 265 0.41 -0.88 9.49
CA ALA A 265 -0.70 -1.23 8.62
C ALA A 265 -0.67 -2.75 8.31
N PRO A 266 -1.83 -3.38 8.08
CA PRO A 266 -1.86 -4.80 7.68
C PRO A 266 -1.01 -5.01 6.42
N ASN A 267 -0.19 -6.07 6.36
CA ASN A 267 0.65 -6.35 5.19
C ASN A 267 -0.22 -6.48 3.93
N PHE A 268 0.17 -5.73 2.89
CA PHE A 268 -0.50 -5.63 1.60
C PHE A 268 0.53 -5.57 0.46
N ASP A 269 0.04 -5.65 -0.77
CA ASP A 269 0.80 -5.57 -2.02
C ASP A 269 1.97 -6.56 -2.14
N ASN A 270 1.62 -7.84 -2.28
CA ASN A 270 2.57 -8.95 -2.42
C ASN A 270 2.55 -9.55 -3.83
N ASN A 271 1.97 -8.84 -4.81
CA ASN A 271 1.73 -9.35 -6.15
C ASN A 271 3.01 -9.60 -6.97
N MET A 272 4.16 -9.07 -6.53
CA MET A 272 5.47 -9.28 -7.16
C MET A 272 6.24 -10.48 -6.60
N ALA A 273 5.70 -11.16 -5.61
CA ALA A 273 6.37 -12.27 -4.95
C ALA A 273 6.16 -13.64 -5.64
N LEU A 274 6.91 -14.63 -5.16
CA LEU A 274 6.75 -16.06 -5.41
C LEU A 274 6.78 -16.42 -6.91
N ILE A 275 5.62 -16.78 -7.50
CA ILE A 275 5.55 -17.20 -8.90
C ILE A 275 5.06 -16.10 -9.84
N SER A 276 4.85 -14.87 -9.35
CA SER A 276 4.27 -13.74 -10.10
C SER A 276 4.95 -13.49 -11.45
N ARG A 277 6.28 -13.71 -11.51
CA ARG A 277 7.12 -13.58 -12.70
C ARG A 277 7.60 -14.92 -13.26
N GLY A 278 6.87 -15.99 -12.95
CA GLY A 278 7.18 -17.36 -13.32
C GLY A 278 7.72 -18.18 -12.17
N TYR A 279 7.87 -19.50 -12.39
CA TYR A 279 8.41 -20.39 -11.37
C TYR A 279 9.91 -20.11 -11.15
N PRO A 280 10.37 -19.97 -9.90
CA PRO A 280 11.78 -19.76 -9.61
C PRO A 280 12.65 -20.91 -10.14
N ASN A 281 13.83 -20.59 -10.68
CA ASN A 281 14.80 -21.58 -11.11
C ASN A 281 15.67 -22.10 -9.94
N ASN A 282 16.03 -21.20 -9.00
CA ASN A 282 16.83 -21.52 -7.83
C ASN A 282 15.94 -22.08 -6.70
N ILE A 283 15.52 -23.35 -6.83
CA ILE A 283 14.65 -24.00 -5.85
C ILE A 283 15.35 -24.20 -4.51
N SER A 284 16.64 -24.50 -4.51
CA SER A 284 17.45 -24.64 -3.28
C SER A 284 17.57 -23.34 -2.48
N ARG A 285 17.24 -22.19 -3.09
CA ARG A 285 17.38 -20.83 -2.54
C ARG A 285 18.82 -20.46 -2.19
N THR A 286 19.83 -21.18 -2.71
CA THR A 286 21.23 -20.91 -2.35
C THR A 286 21.65 -19.51 -2.81
N ASN A 287 22.39 -18.77 -1.98
CA ASN A 287 22.80 -17.38 -2.23
C ASN A 287 21.62 -16.42 -2.47
N ASP A 288 20.50 -16.64 -1.79
CA ASP A 288 19.34 -15.76 -1.91
C ASP A 288 19.54 -14.44 -1.15
N PHE A 289 19.37 -13.32 -1.86
CA PHE A 289 19.63 -12.00 -1.29
C PHE A 289 18.64 -11.62 -0.18
N LEU A 290 17.35 -11.97 -0.31
CA LEU A 290 16.36 -11.66 0.72
C LEU A 290 16.57 -12.48 1.98
N VAL A 291 17.06 -13.73 1.83
CA VAL A 291 17.48 -14.56 2.97
C VAL A 291 18.69 -13.93 3.67
N LYS A 292 19.68 -13.47 2.90
CA LYS A 292 20.85 -12.78 3.43
C LYS A 292 20.44 -11.53 4.24
N LEU A 293 19.64 -10.63 3.66
CA LEU A 293 19.18 -9.40 4.33
C LEU A 293 18.40 -9.71 5.62
N PHE A 294 17.53 -10.72 5.60
CA PHE A 294 16.78 -11.12 6.79
C PHE A 294 17.71 -11.65 7.89
N ASN A 295 18.69 -12.48 7.54
CA ASN A 295 19.64 -13.01 8.50
C ASN A 295 20.59 -11.93 9.05
N GLU A 296 20.94 -10.91 8.25
CA GLU A 296 21.66 -9.72 8.73
C GLU A 296 20.83 -8.94 9.75
N LEU A 297 19.53 -8.74 9.51
CA LEU A 297 18.61 -8.12 10.47
C LEU A 297 18.51 -8.92 11.79
N ILE A 298 18.39 -10.24 11.71
CA ILE A 298 18.35 -11.10 12.90
C ILE A 298 19.70 -11.12 13.64
N SER A 299 20.82 -10.99 12.92
CA SER A 299 22.15 -10.86 13.52
C SER A 299 22.34 -9.51 14.20
N TYR A 300 21.76 -8.45 13.63
CA TYR A 300 21.74 -7.11 14.22
C TYR A 300 21.01 -7.10 15.56
N ASP A 301 19.87 -7.79 15.66
CA ASP A 301 19.19 -8.00 16.93
C ASP A 301 18.56 -9.40 17.05
N THR A 302 19.21 -10.24 17.85
CA THR A 302 18.78 -11.62 18.07
C THR A 302 17.45 -11.76 18.83
N SER A 303 16.99 -10.72 19.53
CA SER A 303 15.68 -10.73 20.20
C SER A 303 14.53 -10.80 19.20
N LEU A 304 14.76 -10.43 17.92
CA LEU A 304 13.76 -10.50 16.86
C LEU A 304 13.39 -11.94 16.48
N LYS A 305 14.21 -12.93 16.84
CA LYS A 305 13.92 -14.36 16.62
C LYS A 305 12.57 -14.79 17.22
N GLN A 306 12.10 -14.10 18.27
CA GLN A 306 10.80 -14.37 18.89
C GLN A 306 9.60 -14.18 17.94
N TYR A 307 9.79 -13.41 16.85
CA TYR A 307 8.75 -13.13 15.86
C TYR A 307 8.76 -14.09 14.67
N ILE A 308 9.75 -15.00 14.58
CA ILE A 308 9.86 -15.99 13.50
C ILE A 308 8.97 -17.19 13.85
N PRO A 309 7.91 -17.49 13.08
CA PRO A 309 7.05 -18.63 13.37
C PRO A 309 7.68 -19.95 12.90
N GLU A 310 7.17 -21.04 13.48
CA GLU A 310 7.38 -22.38 12.94
C GLU A 310 6.43 -22.63 11.77
N ILE A 311 6.97 -23.11 10.64
CA ILE A 311 6.17 -23.50 9.46
C ILE A 311 6.50 -24.94 9.04
N SER A 312 5.56 -25.58 8.35
CA SER A 312 5.72 -26.96 7.86
C SER A 312 5.25 -27.10 6.42
N GLU A 313 5.74 -28.13 5.72
CA GLU A 313 5.23 -28.46 4.38
C GLU A 313 3.71 -28.64 4.36
N ASN A 314 3.14 -29.26 5.41
CA ASN A 314 1.71 -29.48 5.49
C ASN A 314 0.94 -28.15 5.54
N LEU A 315 1.41 -27.17 6.31
CA LEU A 315 0.81 -25.82 6.34
C LEU A 315 0.84 -25.19 4.94
N ILE A 316 1.97 -25.25 4.25
CA ILE A 316 2.12 -24.68 2.90
C ILE A 316 1.18 -25.38 1.91
N ARG A 317 1.15 -26.71 1.89
CA ARG A 317 0.27 -27.49 1.00
C ARG A 317 -1.21 -27.23 1.26
N GLN A 318 -1.62 -27.15 2.52
CA GLN A 318 -3.00 -26.81 2.90
C GLN A 318 -3.37 -25.40 2.44
N THR A 319 -2.45 -24.44 2.59
CA THR A 319 -2.63 -23.06 2.11
C THR A 319 -2.81 -23.03 0.59
N ILE A 320 -1.99 -23.76 -0.17
CA ILE A 320 -2.13 -23.86 -1.63
C ILE A 320 -3.46 -24.50 -2.03
N ALA A 321 -3.86 -25.57 -1.34
CA ALA A 321 -5.11 -26.29 -1.61
C ALA A 321 -6.35 -25.39 -1.41
N GLU A 322 -6.37 -24.58 -0.35
CA GLU A 322 -7.46 -23.65 -0.05
C GLU A 322 -7.69 -22.61 -1.17
N ILE A 323 -6.63 -22.18 -1.85
CA ILE A 323 -6.72 -21.18 -2.93
C ILE A 323 -7.46 -21.75 -4.16
N GLY A 324 -7.42 -23.07 -4.37
CA GLY A 324 -8.13 -23.72 -5.48
C GLY A 324 -7.64 -23.29 -6.86
N MET A 325 -6.36 -22.94 -6.99
CA MET A 325 -5.73 -22.56 -8.26
C MET A 325 -4.72 -23.60 -8.71
N ARG A 326 -4.69 -23.90 -10.01
CA ARG A 326 -3.75 -24.87 -10.58
C ARG A 326 -2.33 -24.30 -10.57
N VAL A 327 -1.45 -24.92 -9.78
CA VAL A 327 -0.02 -24.56 -9.66
C VAL A 327 0.84 -25.81 -9.46
N ARG A 328 2.17 -25.67 -9.56
CA ARG A 328 3.13 -26.74 -9.24
C ARG A 328 3.34 -26.82 -7.73
N VAL A 329 2.41 -27.48 -7.04
CA VAL A 329 2.34 -27.57 -5.56
C VAL A 329 3.68 -27.98 -4.94
N ASN A 330 4.29 -29.06 -5.44
CA ASN A 330 5.57 -29.57 -4.90
C ASN A 330 6.69 -28.53 -5.01
N LEU A 331 6.82 -27.90 -6.17
CA LEU A 331 7.86 -26.88 -6.42
C LEU A 331 7.69 -25.68 -5.50
N ILE A 332 6.47 -25.16 -5.36
CA ILE A 332 6.19 -24.01 -4.48
C ILE A 332 6.45 -24.37 -3.01
N THR A 333 6.00 -25.56 -2.59
CA THR A 333 6.22 -26.04 -1.22
C THR A 333 7.71 -26.15 -0.91
N GLU A 334 8.47 -26.78 -1.81
CA GLU A 334 9.91 -26.95 -1.68
C GLU A 334 10.62 -25.59 -1.66
N PHE A 335 10.29 -24.69 -2.58
CA PHE A 335 10.89 -23.35 -2.65
C PHE A 335 10.70 -22.55 -1.35
N VAL A 336 9.48 -22.52 -0.80
CA VAL A 336 9.17 -21.80 0.46
C VAL A 336 9.90 -22.45 1.64
N MET A 337 9.87 -23.77 1.75
CA MET A 337 10.55 -24.48 2.83
C MET A 337 12.07 -24.37 2.75
N ASN A 338 12.65 -24.31 1.55
CA ASN A 338 14.09 -24.10 1.36
C ASN A 338 14.51 -22.70 1.83
N GLY A 339 13.71 -21.67 1.53
CA GLY A 339 13.94 -20.31 2.03
C GLY A 339 13.87 -20.26 3.56
N TYR A 340 12.88 -20.92 4.14
CA TYR A 340 12.73 -21.02 5.59
C TYR A 340 13.90 -21.74 6.27
N ARG A 341 14.41 -22.84 5.71
CA ARG A 341 15.55 -23.58 6.27
C ARG A 341 16.81 -22.73 6.32
N GLN A 342 17.07 -21.90 5.30
CA GLN A 342 18.24 -21.03 5.30
C GLN A 342 18.18 -19.87 6.30
N ILE A 343 16.99 -19.47 6.73
CA ILE A 343 16.85 -18.56 7.88
C ILE A 343 17.22 -19.30 9.17
N ARG A 344 16.76 -20.55 9.32
CA ARG A 344 16.99 -21.35 10.53
C ARG A 344 18.44 -21.76 10.76
N GLU A 345 19.16 -22.10 9.69
CA GLU A 345 20.55 -22.58 9.78
C GLU A 345 21.53 -21.55 10.36
N LEU A 346 21.19 -20.25 10.36
CA LEU A 346 21.99 -19.17 10.97
C LEU A 346 21.47 -18.71 12.34
N THR A 347 20.35 -19.26 12.80
CA THR A 347 19.72 -18.86 14.07
C THR A 347 19.90 -19.88 15.20
N LEU A 348 20.38 -21.09 14.88
CA LEU A 348 20.98 -22.07 15.79
C LEU A 348 22.49 -21.85 15.85
#